data_AF-A0A1Q5TVG9-F1
#
_entry.id   AF-A0A1Q5TVG9-F1
#
_cell.length_a   1.000
_cell.length_b   1.000
_cell.length_c   1.000
_cell.angle_alpha   90.00
_cell.angle_beta   90.00
_cell.angle_gamma   90.00
#
_symmetry.space_group_name_H-M   'P 1'
#
loop_
_entity.id
_entity.type
_entity.pdbx_description
1 polymer ?
#
loop_
_entity_poly.entity_id
_entity_poly.type
_entity_poly.pdbx_seq_one_letter_code
_entity_poly.pdbx_strand_id
1 'polypeptide(L)'
;MKTRELFHNIFSRIHIRESPKERYSRLFQTIIQEVNKNEMFLALAQIKGNTCDWYSTLNSSSYQDIERYNTFISVSHEIENIYQDPHQINSVKHHRYFICRVQGIPIGVMTFVTGGSSFYNEGTDKIGFMLTHPGNHGCGSLLVEKVVELSKDGEIWVSAKPNAVPFYQNLGFEQYGFPDADTTSMRLIPSESEKWIFVGNYYRLRKYL
;
A
#
# COMPACT_ATOMS: atom_id res chain seq x y z
N MET A 1 -25.12 -0.55 7.41
CA MET A 1 -24.73 0.82 6.98
C MET A 1 -24.14 0.69 5.59
N LYS A 2 -24.71 1.34 4.56
CA LYS A 2 -24.27 1.17 3.17
C LYS A 2 -22.98 1.98 2.95
N THR A 3 -21.92 1.33 2.48
CA THR A 3 -20.58 1.89 2.18
C THR A 3 -20.59 3.12 1.27
N ARG A 4 -21.69 3.37 0.55
CA ARG A 4 -21.88 4.49 -0.38
C ARG A 4 -21.86 5.89 0.27
N GLU A 5 -22.27 6.03 1.53
CA GLU A 5 -22.41 7.36 2.15
C GLU A 5 -21.08 7.96 2.64
N LEU A 6 -20.02 7.15 2.75
CA LEU A 6 -18.72 7.60 3.25
C LEU A 6 -17.90 8.43 2.26
N PHE A 7 -18.21 8.36 0.96
CA PHE A 7 -17.28 8.79 -0.09
C PHE A 7 -17.75 9.95 -0.98
N HIS A 8 -18.98 10.48 -0.78
CA HIS A 8 -19.59 11.40 -1.75
C HIS A 8 -19.55 12.90 -1.40
N ASN A 9 -18.88 13.37 -0.34
CA ASN A 9 -19.06 14.77 0.09
C ASN A 9 -17.81 15.54 0.57
N ILE A 10 -16.61 15.28 0.01
CA ILE A 10 -15.35 15.86 0.55
C ILE A 10 -14.83 17.10 -0.21
N PHE A 11 -15.51 17.58 -1.25
CA PHE A 11 -15.09 18.82 -1.93
C PHE A 11 -15.89 20.04 -1.47
N SER A 12 -15.83 20.43 -0.20
CA SER A 12 -16.00 21.85 0.12
C SER A 12 -15.34 22.26 1.43
N ARG A 13 -14.46 23.28 1.32
CA ARG A 13 -13.92 24.15 2.39
C ARG A 13 -12.84 23.55 3.30
N ILE A 14 -11.56 23.71 2.94
CA ILE A 14 -10.46 23.44 3.89
C ILE A 14 -9.32 24.46 3.76
N HIS A 15 -8.83 24.90 4.92
CA HIS A 15 -7.70 25.79 5.16
C HIS A 15 -6.33 25.18 4.83
N ILE A 16 -5.42 26.04 4.38
CA ILE A 16 -4.05 25.75 3.93
C ILE A 16 -3.13 25.71 5.17
N ARG A 17 -2.75 24.52 5.67
CA ARG A 17 -1.59 24.28 6.60
C ARG A 17 -1.42 22.86 7.16
N GLU A 18 -2.36 21.93 6.98
CA GLU A 18 -2.26 20.57 7.54
C GLU A 18 -1.66 19.56 6.54
N SER A 19 -0.75 18.70 7.00
CA SER A 19 -0.27 17.58 6.17
C SER A 19 -1.39 16.57 5.92
N PRO A 20 -1.44 15.82 4.81
CA PRO A 20 -2.47 14.84 4.55
C PRO A 20 -2.48 13.68 5.53
N LYS A 21 -1.37 13.30 6.16
CA LYS A 21 -1.43 12.35 7.29
C LYS A 21 -2.34 12.91 8.39
N GLU A 22 -2.19 14.19 8.73
CA GLU A 22 -3.05 14.89 9.70
C GLU A 22 -4.46 15.13 9.14
N ARG A 23 -4.59 15.45 7.84
CA ARG A 23 -5.87 15.67 7.15
C ARG A 23 -6.68 14.39 7.05
N TYR A 24 -6.06 13.27 6.68
CA TYR A 24 -6.68 11.95 6.60
C TYR A 24 -6.95 11.40 7.99
N SER A 25 -6.02 11.56 8.94
CA SER A 25 -6.27 11.22 10.34
C SER A 25 -7.43 12.03 10.92
N ARG A 26 -7.61 13.30 10.53
CA ARG A 26 -8.68 14.15 11.06
C ARG A 26 -10.02 13.97 10.35
N LEU A 27 -10.03 13.95 9.02
CA LEU A 27 -11.27 13.83 8.22
C LEU A 27 -11.78 12.40 8.14
N PHE A 28 -10.87 11.43 8.07
CA PHE A 28 -11.21 10.03 7.79
C PHE A 28 -10.81 9.07 8.91
N GLN A 29 -10.21 9.57 10.00
CA GLN A 29 -9.69 8.72 11.07
C GLN A 29 -8.82 7.59 10.50
N THR A 30 -7.97 7.94 9.53
CA THR A 30 -7.09 6.95 8.89
C THR A 30 -6.01 6.52 9.87
N ILE A 31 -5.92 5.22 10.14
CA ILE A 31 -4.95 4.62 11.06
C ILE A 31 -4.16 3.57 10.30
N ILE A 32 -2.83 3.65 10.36
CA ILE A 32 -1.93 2.57 9.94
C ILE A 32 -1.43 1.87 11.18
N GLN A 33 -1.68 0.56 11.26
CA GLN A 33 -1.31 -0.27 12.39
C GLN A 33 -0.43 -1.42 11.92
N GLU A 34 0.67 -1.66 12.63
CA GLU A 34 1.42 -2.90 12.52
C GLU A 34 0.70 -4.02 13.26
N VAL A 35 0.57 -5.18 12.63
CA VAL A 35 -0.24 -6.29 13.13
C VAL A 35 0.46 -7.63 12.95
N ASN A 36 -0.10 -8.67 13.56
CA ASN A 36 0.36 -10.02 13.29
C ASN A 36 -0.24 -10.58 11.98
N LYS A 37 0.30 -11.71 11.52
CA LYS A 37 -0.11 -12.37 10.27
C LYS A 37 -1.61 -12.71 10.24
N ASN A 38 -2.18 -13.17 11.35
CA ASN A 38 -3.60 -13.56 11.40
C ASN A 38 -4.51 -12.33 11.26
N GLU A 39 -4.17 -11.23 11.92
CA GLU A 39 -4.91 -9.96 11.80
C GLU A 39 -4.84 -9.38 10.38
N MET A 40 -3.69 -9.51 9.72
CA MET A 40 -3.55 -9.13 8.30
C MET A 40 -4.49 -9.93 7.41
N PHE A 41 -4.61 -11.25 7.62
CA PHE A 41 -5.55 -12.09 6.86
C PHE A 41 -7.02 -11.78 7.15
N LEU A 42 -7.38 -11.51 8.41
CA LEU A 42 -8.73 -11.06 8.75
C LEU A 42 -9.08 -9.75 8.03
N ALA A 43 -8.14 -8.81 7.97
CA ALA A 43 -8.32 -7.57 7.22
C ALA A 43 -8.39 -7.81 5.71
N LEU A 44 -7.54 -8.67 5.14
CA LEU A 44 -7.57 -9.02 3.73
C LEU A 44 -8.92 -9.63 3.33
N ALA A 45 -9.46 -10.55 4.13
CA ALA A 45 -10.78 -11.14 3.91
C ALA A 45 -11.89 -10.08 3.91
N GLN A 46 -11.85 -9.13 4.86
CA GLN A 46 -12.80 -8.01 4.90
C GLN A 46 -12.68 -7.09 3.67
N ILE A 47 -11.46 -6.76 3.25
CA ILE A 47 -11.23 -5.94 2.05
C ILE A 47 -11.74 -6.68 0.81
N LYS A 48 -11.50 -7.99 0.67
CA LYS A 48 -12.01 -8.82 -0.44
C LYS A 48 -13.54 -8.78 -0.51
N GLY A 49 -14.22 -8.98 0.61
CA GLY A 49 -15.68 -8.88 0.69
C GLY A 49 -16.18 -7.50 0.25
N ASN A 50 -15.62 -6.43 0.82
CA ASN A 50 -15.99 -5.06 0.49
C ASN A 50 -15.73 -4.71 -0.99
N THR A 51 -14.61 -5.18 -1.56
CA THR A 51 -14.28 -4.97 -2.97
C THR A 51 -15.26 -5.69 -3.90
N CYS A 52 -15.67 -6.91 -3.56
CA CYS A 52 -16.69 -7.66 -4.30
C CYS A 52 -18.04 -6.92 -4.30
N ASP A 53 -18.48 -6.49 -3.11
CA ASP A 53 -19.72 -5.70 -2.96
C ASP A 53 -19.64 -4.40 -3.76
N TRP A 54 -18.53 -3.66 -3.65
CA TRP A 54 -18.31 -2.43 -4.42
C TRP A 54 -18.40 -2.68 -5.93
N TYR A 55 -17.72 -3.71 -6.42
CA TYR A 55 -17.70 -4.06 -7.83
C TYR A 55 -19.10 -4.44 -8.35
N SER A 56 -19.87 -5.19 -7.56
CA SER A 56 -21.26 -5.58 -7.91
C SER A 56 -22.21 -4.38 -8.06
N THR A 57 -21.87 -3.23 -7.46
CA THR A 57 -22.69 -2.00 -7.52
C THR A 57 -22.34 -1.09 -8.69
N LEU A 58 -21.33 -1.43 -9.49
CA LEU A 58 -20.95 -0.66 -10.68
C LEU A 58 -21.92 -0.97 -11.83
N ASN A 59 -22.84 -0.04 -12.09
CA ASN A 59 -23.84 -0.16 -13.15
C ASN A 59 -23.24 -0.31 -14.57
N SER A 60 -21.98 0.12 -14.76
CA SER A 60 -21.16 -0.16 -15.94
C SER A 60 -19.68 -0.06 -15.56
N SER A 61 -19.02 -1.19 -15.37
CA SER A 61 -17.57 -1.20 -15.11
C SER A 61 -16.81 -0.80 -16.38
N SER A 62 -15.93 0.20 -16.30
CA SER A 62 -15.00 0.46 -17.39
C SER A 62 -14.02 -0.70 -17.54
N TYR A 63 -13.37 -0.83 -18.71
CA TYR A 63 -12.30 -1.83 -18.90
C TYR A 63 -11.20 -1.71 -17.83
N GLN A 64 -10.86 -0.47 -17.44
CA GLN A 64 -9.88 -0.20 -16.40
C GLN A 64 -10.33 -0.68 -15.02
N ASP A 65 -11.63 -0.62 -14.71
CA ASP A 65 -12.17 -1.12 -13.43
C ASP A 65 -12.10 -2.66 -13.38
N ILE A 66 -12.40 -3.33 -14.50
CA ILE A 66 -12.27 -4.79 -14.63
C ILE A 66 -10.81 -5.21 -14.41
N GLU A 67 -9.86 -4.54 -15.06
CA GLU A 67 -8.43 -4.85 -14.96
C GLU A 67 -7.90 -4.65 -13.53
N ARG A 68 -8.28 -3.54 -12.89
CA ARG A 68 -7.93 -3.27 -11.48
C ARG A 68 -8.52 -4.31 -10.55
N TYR A 69 -9.77 -4.71 -10.75
CA TYR A 69 -10.41 -5.77 -9.97
C TYR A 69 -9.68 -7.11 -10.16
N ASN A 70 -9.34 -7.48 -11.39
CA ASN A 70 -8.60 -8.72 -11.68
C ASN A 70 -7.20 -8.71 -11.05
N THR A 71 -6.50 -7.57 -11.10
CA THR A 71 -5.21 -7.40 -10.41
C THR A 71 -5.38 -7.53 -8.91
N PHE A 72 -6.41 -6.91 -8.32
CA PHE A 72 -6.72 -7.03 -6.91
C PHE A 72 -6.93 -8.50 -6.50
N ILE A 73 -7.72 -9.25 -7.26
CA ILE A 73 -7.98 -10.68 -6.99
C ILE A 73 -6.69 -11.49 -7.11
N SER A 74 -5.94 -11.32 -8.20
CA SER A 74 -4.66 -12.00 -8.44
C SER A 74 -3.67 -11.76 -7.31
N VAL A 75 -3.43 -10.49 -6.93
CA VAL A 75 -2.52 -10.13 -5.84
C VAL A 75 -3.03 -10.68 -4.50
N SER A 76 -4.34 -10.67 -4.26
CA SER A 76 -4.90 -11.24 -3.03
C SER A 76 -4.64 -12.75 -2.90
N HIS A 77 -4.74 -13.49 -4.00
CA HIS A 77 -4.41 -14.92 -4.04
C HIS A 77 -2.90 -15.15 -3.89
N GLU A 78 -2.05 -14.33 -4.50
CA GLU A 78 -0.59 -14.42 -4.33
C GLU A 78 -0.19 -14.25 -2.85
N ILE A 79 -0.81 -13.28 -2.14
CA ILE A 79 -0.61 -13.09 -0.69
C ILE A 79 -1.04 -14.34 0.09
N GLU A 80 -2.22 -14.88 -0.19
CA GLU A 80 -2.73 -16.08 0.49
C GLU A 80 -1.79 -17.27 0.25
N ASN A 81 -1.42 -17.53 -1.01
CA ASN A 81 -0.54 -18.62 -1.39
C ASN A 81 0.81 -18.55 -0.67
N ILE A 82 1.47 -17.38 -0.67
CA ILE A 82 2.81 -17.26 -0.09
C ILE A 82 2.78 -17.33 1.45
N TYR A 83 1.82 -16.68 2.10
CA TYR A 83 1.84 -16.52 3.56
C TYR A 83 1.05 -17.59 4.33
N GLN A 84 0.25 -18.39 3.64
CA GLN A 84 -0.41 -19.58 4.19
C GLN A 84 0.33 -20.88 3.87
N ASP A 85 1.25 -20.90 2.90
CA ASP A 85 2.05 -22.09 2.59
C ASP A 85 2.95 -22.47 3.78
N PRO A 86 2.76 -23.67 4.37
CA PRO A 86 3.60 -24.17 5.46
C PRO A 86 5.08 -24.27 5.09
N HIS A 87 5.41 -24.45 3.81
CA HIS A 87 6.78 -24.51 3.31
C HIS A 87 7.47 -23.14 3.29
N GLN A 88 6.71 -22.04 3.39
CA GLN A 88 7.20 -20.67 3.40
C GLN A 88 7.29 -20.07 4.82
N ILE A 89 6.97 -20.82 5.89
CA ILE A 89 6.93 -20.28 7.26
C ILE A 89 8.25 -19.60 7.65
N ASN A 90 9.39 -20.20 7.29
CA ASN A 90 10.70 -19.65 7.58
C ASN A 90 11.00 -18.42 6.72
N SER A 91 10.47 -18.35 5.49
CA SER A 91 10.71 -17.24 4.58
C SER A 91 10.01 -15.97 5.00
N VAL A 92 8.80 -16.11 5.52
CA VAL A 92 7.98 -14.96 5.92
C VAL A 92 8.14 -14.57 7.38
N LYS A 93 8.98 -15.27 8.15
CA LYS A 93 9.10 -15.09 9.61
C LYS A 93 9.49 -13.66 10.02
N HIS A 94 10.28 -12.99 9.20
CA HIS A 94 10.78 -11.64 9.45
C HIS A 94 9.96 -10.55 8.73
N HIS A 95 8.87 -10.92 8.07
CA HIS A 95 8.02 -9.96 7.40
C HIS A 95 7.17 -9.23 8.42
N ARG A 96 6.99 -7.92 8.21
CA ARG A 96 6.13 -7.07 9.00
C ARG A 96 4.85 -6.83 8.24
N TYR A 97 3.72 -6.75 8.95
CA TYR A 97 2.41 -6.64 8.36
C TYR A 97 1.75 -5.35 8.81
N PHE A 98 1.17 -4.61 7.87
CA PHE A 98 0.48 -3.37 8.14
C PHE A 98 -0.94 -3.41 7.61
N ILE A 99 -1.87 -2.86 8.38
CA ILE A 99 -3.25 -2.61 7.95
C ILE A 99 -3.46 -1.10 7.91
N CYS A 100 -4.09 -0.61 6.86
CA CYS A 100 -4.65 0.73 6.79
C CYS A 100 -6.17 0.63 7.04
N ARG A 101 -6.65 1.38 8.03
CA ARG A 101 -8.07 1.49 8.38
C ARG A 101 -8.55 2.92 8.17
N VAL A 102 -9.79 3.07 7.71
CA VAL A 102 -10.54 4.34 7.69
C VAL A 102 -11.79 4.13 8.51
N GLN A 103 -11.96 4.92 9.57
CA GLN A 103 -13.07 4.78 10.53
C GLN A 103 -13.25 3.34 11.03
N GLY A 104 -12.14 2.66 11.35
CA GLY A 104 -12.12 1.27 11.81
C GLY A 104 -12.27 0.20 10.71
N ILE A 105 -12.70 0.56 9.50
CA ILE A 105 -12.86 -0.37 8.38
C ILE A 105 -11.50 -0.59 7.69
N PRO A 106 -11.02 -1.83 7.52
CA PRO A 106 -9.78 -2.06 6.79
C PRO A 106 -10.00 -1.78 5.30
N ILE A 107 -9.07 -1.03 4.73
CA ILE A 107 -9.10 -0.58 3.33
C ILE A 107 -7.77 -0.82 2.63
N GLY A 108 -6.75 -1.30 3.33
CA GLY A 108 -5.49 -1.69 2.73
C GLY A 108 -4.67 -2.58 3.64
N VAL A 109 -3.87 -3.43 3.02
CA VAL A 109 -2.85 -4.25 3.68
C VAL A 109 -1.52 -4.07 2.96
N MET A 110 -0.44 -4.23 3.71
CA MET A 110 0.91 -4.23 3.16
C MET A 110 1.79 -5.19 3.93
N THR A 111 2.65 -5.91 3.22
CA THR A 111 3.75 -6.67 3.80
C THR A 111 5.07 -5.96 3.51
N PHE A 112 5.92 -5.88 4.52
CA PHE A 112 7.21 -5.22 4.45
C PHE A 112 8.29 -6.22 4.83
N VAL A 113 9.27 -6.37 3.95
CA VAL A 113 10.41 -7.27 4.12
C VAL A 113 11.62 -6.41 4.47
N THR A 114 12.11 -6.54 5.70
CA THR A 114 13.26 -5.74 6.15
C THR A 114 14.57 -6.31 5.61
N GLY A 115 15.40 -5.45 5.04
CA GLY A 115 16.77 -5.75 4.65
C GLY A 115 17.60 -6.20 5.85
N GLY A 116 18.61 -7.02 5.58
CA GLY A 116 19.51 -7.55 6.60
C GLY A 116 18.96 -8.75 7.38
N SER A 117 17.84 -9.34 6.95
CA SER A 117 17.45 -10.65 7.46
C SER A 117 18.50 -11.69 6.98
N SER A 118 19.21 -12.28 7.93
CA SER A 118 20.30 -13.25 7.66
C SER A 118 19.85 -14.50 6.89
N PHE A 119 18.54 -14.67 6.69
CA PHE A 119 17.94 -15.83 6.05
C PHE A 119 17.81 -15.71 4.52
N TYR A 120 17.92 -14.52 3.91
CA TYR A 120 17.61 -14.35 2.48
C TYR A 120 18.67 -13.67 1.62
N ASN A 121 19.84 -13.29 2.18
CA ASN A 121 20.79 -12.40 1.48
C ASN A 121 20.10 -11.13 0.91
N GLU A 122 18.94 -10.74 1.45
CA GLU A 122 18.24 -9.53 1.06
C GLU A 122 18.87 -8.38 1.82
N GLY A 123 19.85 -7.73 1.17
CA GLY A 123 20.55 -6.58 1.73
C GLY A 123 19.70 -5.31 1.80
N THR A 124 18.48 -5.31 1.25
CA THR A 124 17.70 -4.09 1.06
C THR A 124 16.24 -4.28 1.45
N ASP A 125 15.64 -3.25 2.04
CA ASP A 125 14.24 -3.19 2.41
C ASP A 125 13.32 -3.30 1.17
N LYS A 126 12.22 -4.06 1.28
CA LYS A 126 11.28 -4.27 0.18
C LYS A 126 9.83 -4.17 0.62
N ILE A 127 8.99 -3.57 -0.21
CA ILE A 127 7.54 -3.74 -0.15
C ILE A 127 7.24 -5.08 -0.82
N GLY A 128 6.82 -6.08 -0.03
CA GLY A 128 6.49 -7.41 -0.54
C GLY A 128 5.18 -7.38 -1.32
N PHE A 129 4.09 -7.11 -0.61
CA PHE A 129 2.77 -6.90 -1.20
C PHE A 129 2.16 -5.62 -0.66
N MET A 130 1.41 -4.92 -1.50
CA MET A 130 0.54 -3.84 -1.08
C MET A 130 -0.75 -3.92 -1.87
N LEU A 131 -1.87 -3.90 -1.16
CA LEU A 131 -3.20 -4.03 -1.75
C LEU A 131 -4.15 -3.11 -1.00
N THR A 132 -4.86 -2.27 -1.75
CA THR A 132 -5.85 -1.33 -1.22
C THR A 132 -7.19 -1.52 -1.89
N HIS A 133 -8.27 -1.22 -1.18
CA HIS A 133 -9.63 -1.24 -1.73
C HIS A 133 -9.71 -0.31 -2.96
N PRO A 134 -10.18 -0.77 -4.13
CA PRO A 134 -10.15 -0.01 -5.38
C PRO A 134 -10.89 1.33 -5.34
N GLY A 135 -11.95 1.42 -4.54
CA GLY A 135 -12.73 2.65 -4.34
C GLY A 135 -12.07 3.71 -3.44
N ASN A 136 -10.86 3.49 -2.91
CA ASN A 136 -10.19 4.42 -2.01
C ASN A 136 -8.88 4.96 -2.61
N HIS A 137 -8.74 6.29 -2.65
CA HIS A 137 -7.55 6.98 -3.14
C HIS A 137 -6.68 7.50 -2.00
N GLY A 138 -5.36 7.32 -2.12
CA GLY A 138 -4.34 7.91 -1.24
C GLY A 138 -3.89 7.03 -0.06
N CYS A 139 -4.60 5.96 0.25
CA CYS A 139 -4.21 5.08 1.37
C CYS A 139 -2.94 4.28 1.09
N GLY A 140 -2.68 3.95 -0.17
CA GLY A 140 -1.41 3.34 -0.59
C GLY A 140 -0.21 4.23 -0.31
N SER A 141 -0.32 5.55 -0.55
CA SER A 141 0.80 6.46 -0.28
C SER A 141 1.12 6.59 1.22
N LEU A 142 0.11 6.48 2.08
CA LEU A 142 0.33 6.48 3.54
C LEU A 142 1.04 5.19 3.99
N LEU A 143 0.71 4.05 3.38
CA LEU A 143 1.41 2.77 3.62
C LEU A 143 2.88 2.86 3.17
N VAL A 144 3.14 3.42 1.98
CA VAL A 144 4.51 3.66 1.50
C VAL A 144 5.27 4.61 2.42
N GLU A 145 4.66 5.72 2.85
CA GLU A 145 5.28 6.62 3.84
C GLU A 145 5.63 5.88 5.13
N LYS A 146 4.78 4.95 5.58
CA LYS A 146 5.08 4.13 6.76
C LYS A 146 6.31 3.26 6.57
N VAL A 147 6.51 2.68 5.39
CA VAL A 147 7.72 1.90 5.08
C VAL A 147 8.95 2.78 4.99
N VAL A 148 8.83 3.95 4.38
CA VAL A 148 9.90 4.96 4.33
C VAL A 148 10.33 5.39 5.74
N GLU A 149 9.40 5.57 6.68
CA GLU A 149 9.72 5.84 8.09
C GLU A 149 10.50 4.71 8.78
N LEU A 150 10.32 3.47 8.32
CA LEU A 150 10.89 2.28 8.95
C LEU A 150 12.18 1.81 8.29
N SER A 151 12.43 2.23 7.04
CA SER A 151 13.62 1.83 6.29
C SER A 151 14.86 2.47 6.89
N LYS A 152 15.89 1.64 7.12
CA LYS A 152 17.13 2.07 7.77
C LYS A 152 18.18 2.57 6.79
N ASP A 153 18.28 1.89 5.66
CA ASP A 153 19.32 2.14 4.66
C ASP A 153 18.90 3.20 3.64
N GLY A 154 17.65 3.68 3.73
CA GLY A 154 17.11 4.72 2.87
C GLY A 154 16.85 4.25 1.44
N GLU A 155 16.89 2.94 1.18
CA GLU A 155 16.60 2.34 -0.13
C GLU A 155 15.49 1.30 0.01
N ILE A 156 14.44 1.43 -0.81
CA ILE A 156 13.27 0.55 -0.78
C ILE A 156 12.98 0.03 -2.19
N TRP A 157 12.76 -1.27 -2.30
CA TRP A 157 12.42 -1.93 -3.56
C TRP A 157 10.97 -2.41 -3.59
N VAL A 158 10.42 -2.50 -4.80
CA VAL A 158 9.12 -3.10 -5.05
C VAL A 158 9.06 -3.72 -6.44
N SER A 159 8.36 -4.84 -6.58
CA SER A 159 7.97 -5.40 -7.89
C SER A 159 6.54 -4.97 -8.18
N ALA A 160 6.36 -3.95 -9.01
CA ALA A 160 5.06 -3.36 -9.31
C ALA A 160 4.35 -4.09 -10.46
N LYS A 161 3.08 -4.45 -10.27
CA LYS A 161 2.20 -4.84 -11.40
C LYS A 161 2.06 -3.65 -12.37
N PRO A 162 1.83 -3.86 -13.68
CA PRO A 162 1.86 -2.80 -14.70
C PRO A 162 0.97 -1.58 -14.37
N ASN A 163 -0.24 -1.83 -13.86
CA ASN A 163 -1.19 -0.77 -13.47
C ASN A 163 -0.76 0.02 -12.22
N ALA A 164 0.14 -0.51 -11.40
CA ALA A 164 0.66 0.13 -10.19
C ALA A 164 1.94 0.94 -10.46
N VAL A 165 2.62 0.75 -11.60
CA VAL A 165 3.84 1.49 -11.95
C VAL A 165 3.63 3.01 -11.88
N PRO A 166 2.57 3.60 -12.47
CA PRO A 166 2.36 5.05 -12.37
C PRO A 166 2.13 5.51 -10.92
N PHE A 167 1.54 4.68 -10.07
CA PHE A 167 1.37 4.99 -8.66
C PHE A 167 2.72 5.12 -7.96
N TYR A 168 3.64 4.16 -8.15
CA TYR A 168 4.97 4.20 -7.54
C TYR A 168 5.84 5.32 -8.11
N GLN A 169 5.78 5.59 -9.41
CA GLN A 169 6.47 6.73 -10.03
C GLN A 169 6.03 8.07 -9.42
N ASN A 170 4.73 8.22 -9.14
CA ASN A 170 4.20 9.42 -8.45
C ASN A 170 4.68 9.56 -7.00
N LEU A 171 5.24 8.51 -6.43
CA LEU A 171 5.90 8.50 -5.12
C LEU A 171 7.43 8.55 -5.24
N GLY A 172 7.98 8.81 -6.43
CA GLY A 172 9.42 8.96 -6.64
C GLY A 172 10.19 7.65 -6.78
N PHE A 173 9.50 6.52 -6.99
CA PHE A 173 10.17 5.28 -7.38
C PHE A 173 10.59 5.37 -8.85
N GLU A 174 11.77 4.86 -9.14
CA GLU A 174 12.34 4.75 -10.48
C GLU A 174 12.40 3.28 -10.90
N GLN A 175 12.20 3.01 -12.20
CA GLN A 175 12.33 1.66 -12.72
C GLN A 175 13.80 1.24 -12.66
N TYR A 176 14.05 0.00 -12.23
CA TYR A 176 15.39 -0.56 -12.13
C TYR A 176 15.46 -1.90 -12.87
N GLY A 177 16.36 -2.00 -13.84
CA GLY A 177 16.50 -3.18 -14.69
C GLY A 177 15.45 -3.27 -15.80
N PHE A 178 15.34 -4.45 -16.41
CA PHE A 178 14.36 -4.72 -17.46
C PHE A 178 13.02 -5.16 -16.84
N PRO A 179 11.88 -4.68 -17.37
CA PRO A 179 10.58 -5.17 -16.97
C PRO A 179 10.49 -6.68 -17.22
N ASP A 180 9.95 -7.42 -16.25
CA ASP A 180 9.49 -8.79 -16.46
C ASP A 180 8.11 -8.75 -17.12
N ALA A 181 7.64 -9.90 -17.65
CA ALA A 181 6.33 -10.01 -18.29
C ALA A 181 5.19 -9.60 -17.33
N ASP A 182 5.34 -9.86 -16.03
CA ASP A 182 4.28 -9.67 -15.04
C ASP A 182 4.49 -8.50 -14.08
N THR A 183 5.74 -8.05 -13.90
CA THR A 183 6.08 -6.98 -12.95
C THR A 183 7.24 -6.12 -13.42
N THR A 184 7.28 -4.88 -12.94
CA THR A 184 8.42 -3.97 -13.11
C THR A 184 9.10 -3.76 -11.77
N SER A 185 10.40 -4.07 -11.70
CA SER A 185 11.20 -3.77 -10.52
C SER A 185 11.42 -2.25 -10.41
N MET A 186 11.17 -1.70 -9.23
CA MET A 186 11.26 -0.28 -8.97
C MET A 186 11.96 -0.02 -7.64
N ARG A 187 12.71 1.07 -7.58
CA ARG A 187 13.52 1.48 -6.43
C ARG A 187 13.20 2.91 -6.01
N LEU A 188 13.15 3.15 -4.71
CA LEU A 188 13.05 4.48 -4.11
C LEU A 188 14.24 4.73 -3.17
N ILE A 189 14.90 5.88 -3.36
CA ILE A 189 15.85 6.45 -2.41
C ILE A 189 15.30 7.82 -1.99
N PRO A 190 14.64 7.98 -0.82
CA PRO A 190 13.97 9.21 -0.45
C PRO A 190 14.88 10.44 -0.39
N SER A 191 16.16 10.27 -0.06
CA SER A 191 17.15 11.37 -0.04
C SER A 191 17.47 11.93 -1.42
N GLU A 192 17.32 11.12 -2.48
CA GLU A 192 17.63 11.49 -3.86
C GLU A 192 16.39 11.95 -4.64
N SER A 193 15.21 11.68 -4.11
CA SER A 193 13.95 11.97 -4.78
C SER A 193 13.40 13.36 -4.43
N GLU A 194 13.17 14.20 -5.44
CA GLU A 194 12.52 15.51 -5.26
C GLU A 194 11.08 15.41 -4.71
N LYS A 195 10.47 14.23 -4.81
CA LYS A 195 9.13 13.95 -4.29
C LYS A 195 9.10 13.84 -2.76
N TRP A 196 10.24 13.70 -2.11
CA TRP A 196 10.36 13.56 -0.67
C TRP A 196 11.13 14.74 -0.07
N ILE A 197 10.87 14.97 1.21
CA ILE A 197 11.55 15.99 2.02
C ILE A 197 11.71 15.45 3.44
N PHE A 198 12.88 15.67 4.01
CA PHE A 198 13.20 15.28 5.38
C PHE A 198 12.69 16.36 6.34
N VAL A 199 11.74 16.02 7.21
CA VAL A 199 11.14 16.95 8.18
C VAL A 199 11.19 16.34 9.58
N GLY A 200 11.87 17.02 10.50
CA GLY A 200 12.17 16.48 11.82
C GLY A 200 13.14 15.31 11.69
N ASN A 201 12.64 14.07 11.82
CA ASN A 201 13.42 12.84 11.74
C ASN A 201 12.85 11.82 10.74
N TYR A 202 11.94 12.24 9.85
CA TYR A 202 11.26 11.35 8.92
C TYR A 202 11.14 11.99 7.55
N TYR A 203 11.14 11.16 6.51
CA TYR A 203 10.78 11.60 5.17
C TYR A 203 9.26 11.71 5.04
N ARG A 204 8.83 12.76 4.34
CA ARG A 204 7.45 13.04 3.97
C ARG A 204 7.38 13.33 2.49
N LEU A 205 6.26 13.02 1.85
CA LEU A 205 6.02 13.43 0.47
C LEU A 205 5.89 14.95 0.41
N ARG A 206 6.59 15.59 -0.52
CA ARG A 206 6.62 17.05 -0.68
C ARG A 206 5.27 17.64 -1.07
N LYS A 207 4.50 16.94 -1.91
CA LYS A 207 3.15 17.38 -2.39
C LYS A 207 2.11 17.56 -1.27
N TYR A 208 2.50 17.24 -0.05
CA TYR A 208 1.67 17.06 1.13
C TYR A 208 2.08 18.00 2.27
N LEU A 209 3.03 18.90 2.02
CA LEU A 209 3.41 20.01 2.90
C LEU A 209 3.06 21.34 2.21
#